data_AF-A0A7J3YU75-F1
#
_entry.id   AF-A0A7J3YU75-F1
#
_cell.length_a   1.000
_cell.length_b   1.000
_cell.length_c   1.000
_cell.angle_alpha   90.00
_cell.angle_beta   90.00
_cell.angle_gamma   90.00
#
_symmetry.space_group_name_H-M   'P 1'
#
loop_
_entity.id
_entity.type
_entity.pdbx_description
1 polymer ?
#
loop_
_entity_poly.entity_id
_entity_poly.type
_entity_poly.pdbx_seq_one_letter_code
_entity_poly.pdbx_strand_id
1 'polypeptide(L)' 'MLVEIGEKSDRVVVVTADVGLSTRAVMFGEKFRDRYFNVGIAKQHLIGFTTGLALAGTIHIATVFAEFIL' A
#
# COMPACT_ATOMS: atom_id res chain seq x y z
N MET A 1 11.77 7.21 -0.37
CA MET A 1 11.29 6.34 0.72
C MET A 1 10.56 5.08 0.22
N LEU A 2 9.31 5.11 -0.26
CA LEU A 2 8.65 3.88 -0.77
C LEU A 2 9.20 3.43 -2.14
N VAL A 3 9.44 4.37 -3.04
CA VAL A 3 9.97 4.08 -4.40
C VAL A 3 11.34 3.38 -4.31
N GLU A 4 12.26 3.89 -3.50
CA GLU A 4 13.58 3.28 -3.27
C GLU A 4 13.48 1.86 -2.71
N ILE A 5 12.50 1.57 -1.85
CA ILE A 5 12.25 0.22 -1.33
C ILE A 5 11.74 -0.69 -2.46
N GLY A 6 10.82 -0.19 -3.29
CA GLY A 6 10.31 -0.92 -4.45
C GLY A 6 11.35 -1.18 -5.54
N GLU A 7 12.41 -0.37 -5.62
CA GLU A 7 13.56 -0.61 -6.52
C GLU A 7 14.47 -1.73 -6.03
N LYS A 8 14.56 -1.92 -4.70
CA LYS A 8 15.40 -2.94 -4.08
C LYS A 8 14.73 -4.31 -4.00
N SER A 9 13.40 -4.36 -4.10
CA SER A 9 12.62 -5.58 -3.98
C SER A 9 11.34 -5.51 -4.80
N ASP A 10 11.17 -6.48 -5.69
CA ASP A 10 9.96 -6.72 -6.49
C ASP A 10 8.80 -7.24 -5.63
N ARG A 11 9.09 -7.85 -4.47
CA ARG A 11 8.09 -8.40 -3.54
C ARG A 11 7.29 -7.34 -2.78
N VAL A 12 7.69 -6.07 -2.85
CA VAL A 12 7.04 -4.98 -2.11
C VAL A 12 5.77 -4.54 -2.83
N VAL A 13 4.66 -4.55 -2.11
CA VAL A 13 3.34 -4.09 -2.55
C VAL A 13 2.83 -3.03 -1.58
N VAL A 14 2.30 -1.93 -2.12
CA VAL A 14 1.74 -0.81 -1.34
C VAL A 14 0.23 -0.80 -1.48
N VAL A 15 -0.48 -0.74 -0.36
CA VAL A 15 -1.94 -0.61 -0.32
C VAL A 15 -2.31 0.66 0.45
N THR A 16 -3.24 1.45 -0.06
CA THR A 16 -3.73 2.68 0.61
C THR A 16 -5.25 2.76 0.62
N ALA A 17 -5.78 3.53 1.57
CA ALA A 17 -7.21 3.85 1.68
C ALA A 17 -7.45 5.35 1.39
N ASP A 18 -7.46 5.71 0.10
CA ASP A 18 -7.74 7.06 -0.41
C ASP A 18 -6.88 8.21 0.15
N VAL A 19 -5.68 7.90 0.63
CA VAL A 19 -4.73 8.91 1.16
C VAL A 19 -3.36 8.84 0.47
N GLY A 20 -3.29 8.20 -0.69
CA GLY A 20 -2.04 7.98 -1.43
C GLY A 20 -1.34 9.28 -1.85
N LEU A 21 -2.10 10.33 -2.17
CA LEU A 21 -1.54 11.64 -2.50
C LEU A 21 -0.88 12.29 -1.27
N SER A 22 -1.61 12.36 -0.16
CA SER A 22 -1.15 13.00 1.09
C SER A 22 0.01 12.26 1.75
N THR A 23 0.02 10.93 1.66
CA THR A 23 1.08 10.07 2.20
C THR A 23 2.23 9.85 1.22
N ARG A 24 2.16 10.46 0.03
CA ARG A 24 3.14 10.31 -1.06
C ARG A 24 3.27 8.88 -1.61
N ALA A 25 2.39 7.96 -1.22
CA ALA A 25 2.33 6.60 -1.76
C ALA A 25 1.95 6.57 -3.24
N VAL A 26 1.29 7.62 -3.76
CA VAL A 26 0.96 7.75 -5.18
C VAL A 26 2.20 7.65 -6.08
N MET A 27 3.35 8.17 -5.65
CA MET A 27 4.61 8.07 -6.41
C MET A 27 5.07 6.62 -6.60
N PHE A 28 4.77 5.74 -5.64
CA PHE A 28 5.03 4.31 -5.80
C PHE A 28 4.14 3.71 -6.88
N GLY A 29 2.85 4.06 -6.87
CA GLY A 29 1.90 3.61 -7.88
C GLY A 29 2.18 4.13 -9.28
N GLU A 30 2.72 5.35 -9.43
CA GLU A 30 3.14 5.89 -10.72
C GLU A 30 4.26 5.07 -11.35
N LYS A 31 5.21 4.58 -10.54
CA LYS A 31 6.36 3.79 -11.01
C LYS A 31 6.10 2.28 -11.09
N PHE A 32 5.33 1.75 -10.14
CA PHE A 32 5.07 0.32 -9.96
C PHE A 32 3.57 0.05 -9.91
N ARG A 33 2.89 0.33 -11.04
CA ARG A 33 1.41 0.30 -11.15
C ARG A 33 0.80 -1.05 -10.78
N ASP A 34 1.51 -2.14 -11.05
CA ASP A 34 1.13 -3.53 -10.77
C ASP A 34 1.27 -3.90 -9.28
N ARG A 35 1.96 -3.07 -8.49
CA ARG A 35 2.26 -3.32 -7.07
C ARG A 35 1.65 -2.25 -6.15
N TYR A 36 0.69 -1.48 -6.66
CA TYR A 36 0.02 -0.42 -5.91
C TYR A 36 -1.49 -0.57 -5.98
N PHE A 37 -2.14 -0.59 -4.82
CA PHE A 37 -3.57 -0.76 -4.69
C PHE A 37 -4.18 0.37 -3.86
N ASN A 38 -5.22 1.01 -4.38
CA ASN A 38 -6.06 1.92 -3.62
C ASN A 38 -7.41 1.25 -3.39
N VAL A 39 -7.76 0.96 -2.14
CA VAL A 39 -9.03 0.31 -1.79
C VAL A 39 -10.18 1.32 -1.56
N GLY A 40 -9.94 2.61 -1.82
CA GLY A 40 -10.88 3.70 -1.56
C GLY A 40 -11.00 4.02 -0.07
N ILE A 41 -12.10 4.65 0.34
CA ILE A 41 -12.36 5.03 1.74
C ILE A 41 -12.82 3.80 2.57
N ALA A 42 -12.03 2.73 2.57
CA ALA A 42 -12.37 1.43 3.14
C ALA A 42 -11.22 0.89 4.00
N LYS A 43 -11.05 1.43 5.21
CA LYS A 43 -9.88 1.14 6.08
C LYS A 43 -9.88 -0.28 6.64
N GLN A 44 -11.04 -0.83 6.97
CA GLN A 44 -11.15 -2.24 7.36
C GLN A 44 -10.77 -3.18 6.20
N HIS A 45 -11.19 -2.82 4.97
CA HIS A 45 -10.80 -3.55 3.78
C HIS A 45 -9.30 -3.42 3.50
N LEU A 46 -8.69 -2.25 3.75
CA LEU A 46 -7.23 -2.07 3.65
C LEU A 46 -6.49 -3.10 4.49
N ILE A 47 -6.85 -3.28 5.77
CA ILE A 47 -6.19 -4.25 6.64
C ILE A 47 -6.43 -5.67 6.14
N GLY A 48 -7.69 -6.07 5.91
CA GLY A 48 -8.02 -7.43 5.47
C GLY A 48 -7.37 -7.81 4.13
N PHE A 49 -7.41 -6.91 3.15
CA PHE A 49 -6.78 -7.09 1.84
C PHE A 49 -5.26 -7.22 1.98
N THR A 50 -4.62 -6.33 2.76
CA THR A 50 -3.17 -6.37 2.99
C THR A 50 -2.75 -7.65 3.71
N THR A 51 -3.52 -8.13 4.69
CA THR A 51 -3.28 -9.41 5.36
C THR A 51 -3.42 -10.59 4.40
N GLY A 52 -4.43 -10.59 3.53
CA GLY A 52 -4.59 -11.63 2.51
C GLY A 52 -3.39 -11.70 1.56
N LEU A 53 -2.89 -10.54 1.12
CA LEU A 53 -1.67 -10.48 0.32
C LEU A 53 -0.45 -10.99 1.09
N ALA A 54 -0.36 -10.72 2.40
CA ALA A 54 0.75 -11.20 3.25
C ALA A 54 0.83 -12.72 3.31
N LEU A 55 -0.33 -13.38 3.36
CA LEU A 55 -0.42 -14.84 3.31
C LEU A 55 -0.01 -15.40 1.94
N ALA A 56 -0.11 -14.61 0.86
CA ALA A 56 0.35 -14.98 -0.47
C ALA A 56 1.87 -14.83 -0.69
N GLY A 57 2.63 -14.43 0.34
CA GLY A 57 4.10 -14.45 0.32
C GLY A 57 4.76 -13.18 -0.21
N THR A 58 4.07 -12.05 -0.16
CA THR A 58 4.59 -10.73 -0.57
C THR A 58 4.94 -9.87 0.65
N ILE A 59 5.70 -8.78 0.45
CA ILE A 59 6.04 -7.81 1.51
C ILE A 59 5.09 -6.62 1.38
N HIS A 60 4.35 -6.31 2.44
CA HIS A 60 3.23 -5.36 2.35
C HIS A 60 3.41 -4.13 3.18
N ILE A 61 3.02 -3.00 2.59
CA ILE A 61 2.98 -1.72 3.28
C ILE A 61 1.57 -1.15 3.13
N ALA A 62 0.77 -1.27 4.20
CA ALA A 62 -0.49 -0.54 4.32
C ALA A 62 -0.19 0.91 4.72
N THR A 63 -0.71 1.87 3.95
CA THR A 63 -0.48 3.30 4.15
C THR A 63 -1.81 4.01 4.39
N VAL A 64 -1.98 4.50 5.62
CA VAL A 64 -3.16 5.25 6.08
C VAL A 64 -2.75 6.23 7.18
N PHE A 65 -3.54 7.29 7.42
CA PHE A 65 -3.35 8.12 8.61
C PHE A 65 -3.68 7.34 9.88
N ALA A 66 -2.91 7.59 10.94
CA ALA A 66 -3.04 6.87 12.22
C ALA A 66 -4.45 6.97 12.82
N GLU A 67 -5.14 8.11 12.66
CA GLU A 67 -6.51 8.30 13.13
C GLU A 67 -7.52 7.36 12.45
N PHE A 68 -7.21 6.85 11.26
CA PHE A 68 -8.12 6.01 10.46
C PHE A 68 -7.79 4.52 10.52
N ILE A 69 -6.84 4.10 11.36
CA ILE A 69 -6.42 2.68 11.48
C ILE A 69 -7.39 1.84 12.33
N LEU A 70 -8.20 2.48 13.18
CA LEU A 70 -9.19 1.84 14.06
C LEU A 70 -10.56 1.71 13.40
#